data_AF-W4RGX5-F1
#
_entry.id   AF-W4RGX5-F1
#
_cell.length_a   1.000
_cell.length_b   1.000
_cell.length_c   1.000
_cell.angle_alpha   90.00
_cell.angle_beta   90.00
_cell.angle_gamma   90.00
#
_symmetry.space_group_name_H-M   'P 1'
#
loop_
_entity.id
_entity.type
_entity.pdbx_description
1 polymer ?
#
loop_
_entity_poly.entity_id
_entity_poly.type
_entity_poly.pdbx_seq_one_letter_code
_entity_poly.pdbx_strand_id
1 'polypeptide(L)'
;MKQRVITAVIAAAVFLPIVILGGWPFIAMVYLIASVALYEALKMKQLKLFSVPGILSLLLLWIFLIPDQYSGFLNEIDYTKLDFFLSWSSFISDVYGHN
;
A
#
# COMPACT_ATOMS: atom_id res chain seq x y z
N MET A 1 20.86 25.50 11.01
CA MET A 1 21.00 24.59 9.85
C MET A 1 21.52 23.21 10.22
N LYS A 2 22.60 23.09 11.01
CA LYS A 2 23.21 21.80 11.41
C LYS A 2 22.23 20.82 12.08
N GLN A 3 21.34 21.33 12.94
CA GLN A 3 20.37 20.51 13.67
C GLN A 3 19.37 19.75 12.75
N ARG A 4 18.91 20.39 11.66
CA ARG A 4 17.99 19.75 10.69
C ARG A 4 18.66 18.58 9.95
N VAL A 5 19.95 18.73 9.62
CA VAL A 5 20.73 17.68 8.96
C VAL A 5 20.97 16.51 9.92
N ILE A 6 21.37 16.80 11.16
CA ILE A 6 21.63 15.78 12.16
C ILE A 6 20.37 14.95 12.44
N THR A 7 19.21 15.59 12.60
CA THR A 7 17.94 14.85 12.82
C THR A 7 17.56 13.97 11.63
N ALA A 8 17.80 14.43 10.39
CA ALA A 8 17.51 13.64 9.19
C ALA A 8 18.42 12.41 9.08
N VAL A 9 19.71 12.58 9.38
CA VAL A 9 20.69 11.47 9.36
C VAL A 9 20.35 10.42 10.42
N ILE A 10 19.98 10.84 11.63
CA ILE A 10 19.58 9.90 12.70
C ILE A 10 18.31 9.13 12.29
N ALA A 11 17.30 9.84 11.79
CA ALA A 11 16.07 9.19 11.31
C ALA A 11 16.37 8.20 10.18
N ALA A 12 17.22 8.58 9.21
CA ALA A 12 17.62 7.70 8.11
C ALA A 12 18.39 6.47 8.63
N ALA A 13 19.29 6.64 9.59
CA ALA A 13 20.07 5.54 10.18
C ALA A 13 19.21 4.50 10.89
N VAL A 14 18.07 4.91 11.47
CA VAL A 14 17.10 3.99 12.08
C VAL A 14 16.14 3.41 11.03
N PHE A 15 15.70 4.24 10.08
CA PHE A 15 14.72 3.86 9.06
C PHE A 15 15.29 2.87 8.04
N LEU A 16 16.50 3.11 7.52
CA LEU A 16 17.17 2.26 6.53
C LEU A 16 17.29 0.78 6.92
N PRO A 17 17.82 0.41 8.10
CA PRO A 17 17.95 -1.01 8.45
C PRO A 17 16.59 -1.69 8.59
N ILE A 18 15.56 -0.98 9.07
CA ILE A 18 14.20 -1.51 9.15
C ILE A 18 13.64 -1.78 7.75
N VAL A 19 13.89 -0.89 6.80
CA VAL A 19 13.47 -1.06 5.39
C VAL A 19 14.22 -2.21 4.72
N ILE A 20 15.53 -2.34 4.96
CA ILE A 20 16.38 -3.38 4.33
C ILE A 20 16.07 -4.76 4.89
N LEU A 21 15.83 -4.91 6.20
CA LEU A 21 15.44 -6.17 6.82
C LEU A 21 14.03 -6.61 6.39
N GLY A 22 13.15 -5.66 6.12
CA GLY A 22 11.78 -5.94 5.69
C GLY A 22 10.97 -6.71 6.75
N GLY A 23 9.93 -7.41 6.29
CA GLY A 23 9.08 -8.25 7.14
C GLY A 23 8.12 -7.46 8.04
N TRP A 24 7.76 -8.06 9.18
CA TRP A 24 6.76 -7.50 10.10
C TRP A 24 7.13 -6.12 10.69
N PRO A 25 8.40 -5.77 11.00
CA PRO A 25 8.73 -4.46 11.56
C PRO A 25 8.56 -3.34 10.53
N PHE A 26 8.89 -3.61 9.27
CA PHE A 26 8.66 -2.68 8.17
C PHE A 26 7.17 -2.42 7.97
N ILE A 27 6.35 -3.48 7.93
CA ILE A 27 4.89 -3.36 7.80
C ILE A 27 4.32 -2.49 8.93
N ALA A 28 4.69 -2.78 10.19
CA ALA A 28 4.24 -1.99 11.33
C ALA A 28 4.62 -0.51 11.20
N MET A 29 5.86 -0.22 10.77
CA MET A 29 6.34 1.15 10.56
C MET A 29 5.54 1.88 9.48
N VAL A 30 5.27 1.22 8.36
CA VAL A 30 4.48 1.79 7.24
C VAL A 30 3.05 2.07 7.70
N TYR A 31 2.41 1.16 8.45
CA TYR A 31 1.07 1.40 9.02
C TYR A 31 1.03 2.63 9.94
N LEU A 32 2.06 2.80 10.78
CA LEU A 32 2.15 3.96 11.66
C LEU A 32 2.31 5.26 10.88
N ILE A 33 3.28 5.32 9.95
CA ILE A 33 3.55 6.52 9.17
C ILE A 33 2.34 6.88 8.30
N ALA A 34 1.73 5.90 7.64
CA ALA A 34 0.56 6.10 6.82
C ALA A 34 -0.64 6.63 7.63
N SER A 35 -0.86 6.12 8.84
CA SER A 35 -1.93 6.58 9.72
C SER A 35 -1.70 8.03 10.19
N VAL A 36 -0.45 8.40 10.52
CA VAL A 36 -0.09 9.79 10.87
C VAL A 36 -0.25 10.70 9.65
N ALA A 37 0.21 10.28 8.47
CA ALA A 37 0.06 11.03 7.23
C ALA A 37 -1.42 11.29 6.90
N LEU A 38 -2.28 10.28 7.07
CA LEU A 38 -3.72 10.42 6.87
C LEU A 38 -4.34 11.36 7.91
N TYR A 39 -3.92 11.29 9.17
CA TYR A 39 -4.36 12.21 10.20
C TYR A 39 -4.07 13.67 9.83
N GLU A 40 -2.83 13.94 9.42
CA GLU A 40 -2.44 15.28 9.00
C GLU A 40 -3.18 15.73 7.75
N ALA A 41 -3.35 14.85 6.76
CA ALA A 41 -4.11 15.14 5.54
C ALA A 41 -5.59 15.48 5.82
N LEU A 42 -6.24 14.76 6.73
CA LEU A 42 -7.61 15.04 7.15
C LEU A 42 -7.70 16.36 7.92
N LYS A 43 -6.73 16.63 8.80
CA LYS A 43 -6.63 17.89 9.54
C LYS A 43 -6.47 19.08 8.59
N MET A 44 -5.69 18.95 7.52
CA MET A 44 -5.55 20.00 6.49
C MET A 44 -6.88 20.33 5.80
N LYS A 45 -7.76 19.33 5.65
CA LYS A 45 -9.12 19.51 5.12
C LYS A 45 -10.16 19.90 6.16
N GLN A 46 -9.75 20.25 7.39
CA GLN A 46 -10.66 20.55 8.52
C GLN A 46 -11.61 19.39 8.88
N LEU A 47 -11.25 18.15 8.53
CA LEU A 47 -12.01 16.96 8.84
C LEU A 47 -11.47 16.33 10.12
N LYS A 48 -12.38 15.89 11.01
CA LYS A 48 -12.01 15.15 12.23
C LYS A 48 -11.77 13.68 11.88
N LEU A 49 -10.75 13.05 12.45
CA LEU A 49 -10.57 11.59 12.31
C LEU A 49 -11.80 10.80 12.77
N PHE A 50 -12.43 11.24 13.86
CA PHE A 50 -13.64 10.64 14.42
C PHE A 50 -14.91 10.98 13.64
N SER A 51 -14.81 11.60 12.47
CA SER A 51 -15.95 11.76 11.57
C SER A 51 -16.11 10.50 10.70
N VAL A 52 -17.34 10.27 10.22
CA VAL A 52 -17.67 9.17 9.28
C VAL A 52 -16.65 9.06 8.13
N PRO A 53 -16.30 10.15 7.40
CA PRO A 53 -15.30 10.05 6.33
C PRO A 53 -13.88 9.79 6.85
N GLY A 54 -13.54 10.20 8.07
CA GLY A 54 -12.22 9.96 8.66
C GLY A 54 -11.98 8.48 8.99
N ILE A 55 -12.95 7.83 9.64
CA ILE A 55 -12.90 6.39 9.94
C ILE A 55 -12.90 5.58 8.65
N LEU A 56 -13.75 5.95 7.68
CA LEU A 56 -13.80 5.28 6.38
C LEU A 56 -12.45 5.38 5.65
N SER A 57 -11.81 6.55 5.67
CA SER A 57 -10.49 6.75 5.07
C SER A 57 -9.41 5.91 5.75
N LEU A 58 -9.48 5.76 7.08
CA LEU A 58 -8.52 4.97 7.86
C LEU A 58 -8.67 3.47 7.59
N LEU A 59 -9.91 2.98 7.49
CA LEU A 59 -10.19 1.59 7.09
C LEU A 59 -9.71 1.31 5.66
N LEU A 60 -9.98 2.23 4.72
CA LEU A 60 -9.50 2.11 3.34
C LEU A 60 -7.98 2.07 3.28
N LEU A 61 -7.31 2.93 4.04
CA LEU A 61 -5.86 2.96 4.13
C LEU A 61 -5.31 1.62 4.62
N TRP A 62 -5.90 1.05 5.68
CA TRP A 62 -5.46 -0.22 6.22
C TRP A 62 -5.67 -1.40 5.28
N ILE A 63 -6.75 -1.40 4.50
CA ILE A 63 -7.00 -2.39 3.44
C ILE A 63 -5.96 -2.25 2.33
N PHE A 64 -5.68 -1.02 1.90
CA PHE A 64 -4.71 -0.74 0.83
C PHE A 64 -3.28 -1.13 1.21
N LEU A 65 -2.95 -1.10 2.50
CA LEU A 65 -1.61 -1.40 3.00
C LEU A 65 -1.35 -2.88 3.28
N ILE A 66 -2.35 -3.75 3.08
CA ILE A 66 -2.19 -5.19 3.28
C ILE A 66 -1.16 -5.72 2.27
N PRO A 67 -0.05 -6.34 2.74
CA PRO A 67 0.95 -6.91 1.85
C PRO A 67 0.39 -8.10 1.06
N ASP A 68 0.83 -8.25 -0.19
CA ASP A 68 0.32 -9.31 -1.07
C ASP A 68 0.54 -10.73 -0.52
N GLN A 69 1.62 -10.93 0.20
CA GLN A 69 1.92 -12.18 0.92
C GLN A 69 0.86 -12.59 1.96
N TYR A 70 0.04 -11.65 2.45
CA TYR A 70 -1.09 -11.91 3.36
C TYR A 70 -2.45 -11.74 2.66
N SER A 71 -2.45 -11.31 1.39
CA SER A 71 -3.63 -11.04 0.60
C SER A 71 -4.07 -12.26 -0.22
N GLY A 72 -3.90 -13.49 0.30
CA GLY A 72 -4.26 -14.73 -0.44
C GLY A 72 -5.64 -14.67 -1.12
N PHE A 73 -6.62 -14.03 -0.47
CA PHE A 73 -7.95 -13.78 -1.01
C PHE A 73 -8.05 -12.68 -2.09
N LEU A 74 -7.17 -11.66 -2.08
CA LEU A 74 -7.11 -10.61 -3.11
C LEU A 74 -6.25 -11.04 -4.30
N ASN A 75 -5.17 -11.78 -4.05
CA ASN A 75 -4.31 -12.39 -5.06
C ASN A 75 -5.08 -13.41 -5.90
N GLU A 76 -5.92 -14.27 -5.31
CA GLU A 76 -6.80 -15.16 -6.09
C GLU A 76 -7.72 -14.37 -7.04
N ILE A 77 -8.22 -13.21 -6.62
CA ILE A 77 -9.05 -12.34 -7.48
C ILE A 77 -8.21 -11.72 -8.62
N ASP A 78 -6.94 -11.40 -8.38
CA ASP A 78 -6.07 -10.79 -9.39
C ASP A 78 -5.50 -11.82 -10.38
N TYR A 79 -5.08 -13.00 -9.91
CA TYR A 79 -4.75 -14.15 -10.77
C TYR A 79 -5.96 -14.53 -11.64
N THR A 80 -7.17 -14.59 -11.08
CA THR A 80 -8.37 -14.92 -11.87
C THR A 80 -8.61 -13.89 -12.99
N LYS A 81 -8.34 -12.60 -12.76
CA LYS A 81 -8.51 -11.56 -13.79
C LYS A 81 -7.42 -11.59 -14.86
N LEU A 82 -6.15 -11.80 -14.47
CA LEU A 82 -5.05 -11.97 -15.41
C LEU A 82 -5.18 -13.27 -16.21
N ASP A 83 -5.54 -14.38 -15.58
CA ASP A 83 -5.77 -15.66 -16.24
C ASP A 83 -6.96 -15.60 -17.18
N PHE A 84 -8.04 -14.90 -16.80
CA PHE A 84 -9.16 -14.62 -17.70
C PHE A 84 -8.72 -13.78 -18.90
N PHE A 85 -7.92 -12.73 -18.67
CA PHE A 85 -7.42 -11.88 -19.75
C PHE A 85 -6.48 -12.63 -20.71
N LEU A 86 -5.56 -13.44 -20.16
CA LEU A 86 -4.64 -14.27 -20.93
C LEU A 86 -5.39 -15.36 -21.71
N SER A 87 -6.35 -16.04 -21.08
CA SER A 87 -7.22 -17.03 -21.74
C SER A 87 -8.11 -16.40 -22.81
N TRP A 88 -8.56 -15.16 -22.60
CA TRP A 88 -9.33 -14.41 -23.59
C TRP A 88 -8.47 -13.99 -24.77
N SER A 89 -7.22 -13.58 -24.52
CA SER A 89 -6.27 -13.22 -25.57
C SER A 89 -5.86 -14.43 -26.43
N SER A 90 -5.66 -15.61 -25.81
CA SER A 90 -5.37 -16.85 -26.53
C SER A 90 -6.59 -17.36 -27.31
N PHE A 91 -7.79 -17.21 -26.76
CA PHE A 91 -9.02 -17.52 -27.48
C PHE A 91 -9.24 -16.60 -28.69
N ILE A 92 -8.97 -15.30 -28.56
CA ILE A 92 -9.01 -14.37 -29.70
C ILE A 92 -7.96 -14.76 -30.75
N SER A 93 -6.74 -15.12 -30.35
CA SER A 93 -5.71 -15.53 -31.31
C SER A 93 -6.08 -16.83 -32.04
N ASP A 94 -6.73 -17.78 -31.37
CA ASP A 94 -7.20 -19.02 -32.00
C ASP A 94 -8.39 -18.77 -32.96
N VAL A 95 -9.26 -17.81 -32.63
CA VAL A 95 -10.42 -17.44 -33.47
C VAL A 95 -10.02 -16.63 -34.71
N TYR A 96 -9.00 -15.78 -34.61
CA TYR A 96 -8.52 -14.94 -35.71
C TYR A 96 -7.29 -15.53 -36.44
N GLY A 97 -6.70 -16.60 -35.93
CA GLY A 97 -5.51 -17.27 -36.47
C GLY A 97 -5.79 -18.25 -37.61
N HIS A 98 -6.72 -17.93 -38.51
CA HIS A 98 -6.92 -18.71 -39.74
C HIS A 98 -6.16 -18.06 -40.90
N ASN A 99 -4.86 -18.41 -41.00
CA ASN A 99 -4.12 -18.49 -42.27
C ASN A 99 -2.87 -19.36 -42.08
#